data_AF-R4XC62-F1
#
_entry.id   AF-R4XC62-F1
#
_cell.length_a   1.000
_cell.length_b   1.000
_cell.length_c   1.000
_cell.angle_alpha   90.00
_cell.angle_beta   90.00
_cell.angle_gamma   90.00
#
_symmetry.space_group_name_H-M   'P 1'
#
loop_
_entity.id
_entity.type
_entity.pdbx_description
1 polymer ?
#
loop_
_entity_poly.entity_id
_entity_poly.type
_entity_poly.pdbx_seq_one_letter_code
_entity_poly.pdbx_strand_id
1 'polypeptide(L)'
;MSHFNEIQDVVIRRRLEVEERPLKKLAKRVSQVAHLRSANDTKDGTNEGSLQAEFNSYDHTLRRLALLMKANEQEIALYEKETTTIKATHRAAELEITRLKAELKQEQEAQADRAAYDTAALDIQKTAPRSTKAQKVVIAKLREEVAELEREKAMHSETWQVRKSGFEDIMERLALLQKEISGEKADAELRDAAEDSEEDEEGAVPSQTIRPPSEPAHSTEFVDVENKKSDQTTIMSENVYGQEAQGEPMDTT
;
A
#
# COMPACT_ATOMS: atom_id res chain seq x y z
N MET A 1 51.60 -0.97 -31.41
CA MET A 1 51.10 0.10 -32.31
C MET A 1 50.89 1.43 -31.58
N SER A 2 50.35 1.46 -30.35
CA SER A 2 50.15 2.70 -29.58
C SER A 2 51.45 3.50 -29.28
N HIS A 3 52.54 2.81 -28.91
CA HIS A 3 53.81 3.48 -28.57
C HIS A 3 54.50 4.17 -29.75
N PHE A 4 54.29 3.69 -30.98
CA PHE A 4 54.86 4.29 -32.18
C PHE A 4 54.16 5.61 -32.56
N ASN A 5 52.83 5.67 -32.37
CA ASN A 5 52.07 6.91 -32.56
C ASN A 5 52.44 7.97 -31.53
N GLU A 6 52.66 7.56 -30.29
CA GLU A 6 53.08 8.46 -29.21
C GLU A 6 54.46 9.09 -29.48
N ILE A 7 55.42 8.31 -29.99
CA ILE A 7 56.73 8.82 -30.41
C ILE A 7 56.58 9.77 -31.61
N GLN A 8 55.73 9.44 -32.59
CA GLN A 8 55.48 10.33 -33.73
C GLN A 8 54.85 11.66 -33.30
N ASP A 9 53.90 11.65 -32.36
CA ASP A 9 53.26 12.86 -31.85
C ASP A 9 54.21 13.76 -31.08
N VAL A 10 55.18 13.18 -30.36
CA VAL A 10 56.25 13.94 -29.68
C VAL A 10 57.21 14.56 -30.70
N VAL A 11 57.57 13.83 -31.76
CA VAL A 11 58.44 14.35 -32.83
C VAL A 11 57.74 15.43 -33.64
N ILE A 12 56.45 15.28 -33.92
CA ILE A 12 55.63 16.28 -34.63
C ILE A 12 55.50 17.54 -33.76
N ARG A 13 55.21 17.41 -32.45
CA ARG A 13 55.21 18.53 -31.51
C ARG A 13 56.52 19.31 -31.51
N ARG A 14 57.65 18.61 -31.33
CA ARG A 14 58.98 19.22 -31.34
C ARG A 14 59.32 19.92 -32.66
N ARG A 15 58.84 19.40 -33.80
CA ARG A 15 59.02 20.03 -35.11
C ARG A 15 58.11 21.23 -35.34
N LEU A 16 56.95 21.27 -34.71
CA LEU A 16 56.04 22.42 -34.74
C LEU A 16 56.51 23.54 -33.79
N GLU A 17 57.15 23.18 -32.67
CA GLU A 17 57.71 24.10 -31.69
C GLU A 17 58.94 24.86 -32.21
N VAL A 18 59.73 24.25 -33.10
CA VAL A 18 60.96 24.84 -33.63
C VAL A 18 60.75 25.34 -35.06
N GLU A 19 60.70 26.65 -35.25
CA GLU A 19 60.73 27.23 -36.60
C GLU A 19 62.13 27.08 -37.22
N GLU A 20 62.37 25.95 -37.89
CA GLU A 20 63.65 25.65 -38.53
C GLU A 20 63.93 26.49 -39.78
N ARG A 21 62.90 27.10 -40.38
CA ARG A 21 63.01 27.83 -41.65
C ARG A 21 63.85 29.11 -41.54
N PRO A 22 63.60 30.02 -40.57
CA PRO A 22 64.45 31.18 -40.32
C PRO A 22 65.91 30.79 -40.04
N LEU A 23 66.12 29.76 -39.21
CA LEU A 23 67.45 29.27 -38.87
C LEU A 23 68.22 28.72 -40.08
N LYS A 24 67.56 27.91 -40.93
CA LYS A 24 68.15 27.38 -42.17
C LYS A 24 68.49 28.50 -43.16
N LYS A 25 67.65 29.53 -43.26
CA LYS A 25 67.92 30.71 -44.10
C LYS A 25 69.14 31.48 -43.61
N LEU A 26 69.20 31.76 -42.31
CA LEU A 26 70.33 32.43 -41.67
C LEU A 26 71.63 31.62 -41.85
N ALA A 27 71.60 30.31 -41.60
CA ALA A 27 72.75 29.42 -41.77
C ALA A 27 73.27 29.39 -43.22
N LYS A 28 72.36 29.35 -44.21
CA LYS A 28 72.71 29.42 -45.63
C LYS A 28 73.31 30.78 -46.01
N ARG A 29 72.85 31.87 -45.38
CA ARG A 29 73.39 33.21 -45.64
C ARG A 29 74.77 33.40 -45.00
N VAL A 30 74.95 32.92 -43.77
CA VAL A 30 76.24 32.94 -43.07
C VAL A 30 77.28 32.14 -43.84
N SER A 31 76.95 30.94 -44.33
CA SER A 31 77.89 30.16 -45.15
C SER A 31 78.23 30.86 -46.47
N GLN A 32 77.24 31.47 -47.14
CA GLN A 32 77.46 32.24 -48.36
C GLN A 32 78.41 33.42 -48.14
N VAL A 33 78.22 34.20 -47.07
CA VAL A 33 79.11 35.33 -46.73
C VAL A 33 80.50 34.85 -46.32
N ALA A 34 80.62 33.74 -45.58
CA ALA A 34 81.90 33.14 -45.22
C ALA A 34 82.70 32.67 -46.44
N HIS A 35 82.03 32.09 -47.45
CA HIS A 35 82.67 31.68 -48.70
C HIS A 35 83.08 32.88 -49.57
N LEU A 36 82.27 33.94 -49.64
CA LEU A 36 82.59 35.15 -50.42
C LEU A 36 83.74 35.97 -49.81
N ARG A 37 83.83 36.02 -48.47
CA ARG A 37 84.93 36.68 -47.76
C ARG A 37 86.29 36.02 -48.01
N SER A 38 86.30 34.71 -48.31
CA SER A 38 87.52 33.98 -48.73
C SER A 38 87.95 34.31 -50.16
N ALA A 39 87.11 34.97 -50.96
CA ALA A 39 87.33 35.24 -52.38
C ALA A 39 87.73 36.69 -52.72
N ASN A 40 88.01 37.56 -51.72
CA ASN A 40 88.45 38.96 -51.88
C ASN A 40 87.53 39.84 -52.76
N ASP A 41 86.20 39.67 -52.66
CA ASP A 41 85.23 40.41 -53.48
C ASP A 41 84.79 41.72 -52.79
N THR A 42 84.92 42.88 -53.45
CA THR A 42 84.74 44.25 -52.90
C THR A 42 83.27 44.64 -52.59
N LYS A 43 82.38 43.67 -52.37
CA LYS A 43 80.93 43.86 -52.12
C LYS A 43 80.55 43.63 -50.65
N ASP A 44 81.47 43.89 -49.73
CA ASP A 44 81.28 43.60 -48.30
C ASP A 44 80.07 44.33 -47.67
N GLY A 45 79.85 45.61 -48.02
CA GLY A 45 78.78 46.40 -47.39
C GLY A 45 77.34 45.94 -47.68
N THR A 46 77.07 45.37 -48.86
CA THR A 46 75.73 44.85 -49.20
C THR A 46 75.47 43.47 -48.61
N ASN A 47 76.52 42.67 -48.46
CA ASN A 47 76.44 41.36 -47.83
C ASN A 47 76.29 41.48 -46.30
N GLU A 48 76.97 42.43 -45.69
CA GLU A 48 76.84 42.74 -44.26
C GLU A 48 75.44 43.24 -43.90
N GLY A 49 74.90 44.23 -44.64
CA GLY A 49 73.54 44.72 -44.40
C GLY A 49 72.46 43.64 -44.62
N SER A 50 72.65 42.76 -45.61
CA SER A 50 71.76 41.62 -45.83
C SER A 50 71.85 40.57 -44.72
N LEU A 51 73.05 40.30 -44.19
CA LEU A 51 73.23 39.38 -43.08
C LEU A 51 72.59 39.93 -41.79
N GLN A 52 72.76 41.23 -41.53
CA GLN A 52 72.13 41.91 -40.40
C GLN A 52 70.59 41.88 -40.49
N ALA A 53 70.03 42.03 -41.69
CA ALA A 53 68.59 41.90 -41.91
C ALA A 53 68.08 40.47 -41.60
N GLU A 54 68.83 39.43 -41.98
CA GLU A 54 68.48 38.03 -41.65
C GLU A 54 68.60 37.75 -40.14
N PHE A 55 69.59 38.31 -39.45
CA PHE A 55 69.69 38.23 -37.98
C PHE A 55 68.51 38.92 -37.28
N ASN A 56 68.11 40.11 -37.73
CA ASN A 56 66.96 40.83 -37.19
C ASN A 56 65.64 40.08 -37.45
N SER A 57 65.50 39.47 -38.63
CA SER A 57 64.38 38.59 -38.97
C SER A 57 64.32 37.38 -38.03
N TYR A 58 65.45 36.73 -37.78
CA TYR A 58 65.54 35.61 -36.84
C TYR A 58 65.23 36.02 -35.40
N ASP A 59 65.76 37.14 -34.91
CA ASP A 59 65.45 37.68 -33.59
C ASP A 59 63.96 37.99 -33.45
N HIS A 60 63.32 38.56 -34.48
CA HIS A 60 61.87 38.78 -34.48
C HIS A 60 61.08 37.45 -34.35
N THR A 61 61.51 36.41 -35.07
CA THR A 61 60.86 35.08 -34.96
C THR A 61 61.02 34.47 -33.57
N LEU A 62 62.20 34.62 -32.94
CA LEU A 62 62.44 34.14 -31.57
C LEU A 62 61.58 34.89 -30.54
N ARG A 63 61.51 36.21 -30.64
CA ARG A 63 60.66 37.02 -29.75
C ARG A 63 59.18 36.65 -29.90
N ARG A 64 58.71 36.43 -31.13
CA ARG A 64 57.34 35.96 -31.38
C ARG A 64 57.08 34.60 -30.73
N LEU A 65 58.00 33.65 -30.89
CA LEU A 65 57.87 32.33 -30.26
C LEU A 65 57.84 32.42 -28.73
N ALA A 66 58.71 33.22 -28.12
CA ALA A 66 58.71 33.42 -26.68
C ALA A 66 57.37 34.02 -26.17
N LEU A 67 56.81 34.98 -26.92
CA LEU A 67 55.49 35.54 -26.60
C LEU A 67 54.36 34.52 -26.76
N LEU A 68 54.40 33.70 -27.81
CA LEU A 68 53.42 32.63 -28.02
C LEU A 68 53.49 31.58 -26.92
N MET A 69 54.68 31.15 -26.51
CA MET A 69 54.84 30.21 -25.40
C MET A 69 54.25 30.78 -24.10
N LYS A 70 54.55 32.04 -23.78
CA LYS A 70 53.99 32.72 -22.61
C LYS A 70 52.46 32.86 -22.67
N ALA A 71 51.92 33.18 -23.84
CA ALA A 71 50.46 33.27 -24.04
C ALA A 71 49.80 31.89 -23.87
N ASN A 72 50.37 30.84 -24.47
CA ASN A 72 49.89 29.47 -24.34
C ASN A 72 49.93 28.98 -22.89
N GLU A 73 51.00 29.27 -22.14
CA GLU A 73 51.09 28.93 -20.71
C GLU A 73 49.98 29.60 -19.89
N GLN A 74 49.68 30.86 -20.19
CA GLN A 74 48.58 31.58 -19.55
C GLN A 74 47.23 31.00 -19.93
N GLU A 75 47.00 30.67 -21.20
CA GLU A 75 45.77 30.04 -21.66
C GLU A 75 45.55 28.66 -21.03
N ILE A 76 46.59 27.82 -20.95
CA ILE A 76 46.52 26.52 -20.29
C ILE A 76 46.11 26.69 -18.82
N ALA A 77 46.74 27.61 -18.09
CA ALA A 77 46.40 27.88 -16.70
C ALA A 77 44.94 28.36 -16.54
N LEU A 78 44.44 29.18 -17.48
CA LEU A 78 43.04 29.61 -17.49
C LEU A 78 42.09 28.44 -17.74
N TYR A 79 42.39 27.58 -18.73
CA TYR A 79 41.58 26.41 -19.02
C TYR A 79 41.60 25.39 -17.87
N GLU A 80 42.71 25.20 -17.18
CA GLU A 80 42.77 24.36 -15.97
C GLU A 80 41.87 24.91 -14.85
N LYS A 81 41.87 26.23 -14.64
CA LYS A 81 40.98 26.88 -13.68
C LYS A 81 39.50 26.77 -14.09
N GLU A 82 39.19 26.94 -15.36
CA GLU A 82 37.82 26.84 -15.86
C GLU A 82 37.31 25.40 -15.79
N THR A 83 38.12 24.43 -16.19
CA THR A 83 37.76 23.00 -16.13
C THR A 83 37.54 22.53 -14.69
N THR A 84 38.33 23.00 -13.73
CA THR A 84 38.09 22.71 -12.31
C THR A 84 36.79 23.33 -11.81
N THR A 85 36.48 24.56 -12.22
CA THR A 85 35.22 25.24 -11.91
C THR A 85 34.02 24.49 -12.47
N ILE A 86 34.05 24.11 -13.76
CA ILE A 86 32.99 23.35 -14.42
C ILE A 86 32.79 21.98 -13.75
N LYS A 87 33.87 21.30 -13.38
CA LYS A 87 33.76 20.02 -12.65
C LYS A 87 33.12 20.20 -11.28
N ALA A 88 33.42 21.30 -10.58
CA ALA A 88 32.81 21.61 -9.29
C ALA A 88 31.32 21.92 -9.43
N THR A 89 30.93 22.74 -10.41
CA THR A 89 29.51 23.06 -10.66
C THR A 89 28.72 21.83 -11.10
N HIS A 90 29.31 20.96 -11.93
CA HIS A 90 28.69 19.69 -12.32
C HIS A 90 28.40 18.81 -11.11
N ARG A 91 29.39 18.61 -10.22
CA ARG A 91 29.19 17.83 -8.99
C ARG A 91 28.14 18.45 -8.08
N ALA A 92 28.13 19.77 -7.94
CA ALA A 92 27.11 20.47 -7.16
C ALA A 92 25.70 20.23 -7.74
N ALA A 93 25.55 20.32 -9.06
CA ALA A 93 24.28 20.05 -9.74
C ALA A 93 23.85 18.58 -9.58
N GLU A 94 24.77 17.61 -9.67
CA GLU A 94 24.47 16.21 -9.40
C GLU A 94 23.95 15.99 -7.97
N LEU A 95 24.62 16.57 -6.98
CA LEU A 95 24.18 16.50 -5.58
C LEU A 95 22.79 17.14 -5.41
N GLU A 96 22.55 18.30 -6.02
CA GLU A 96 21.25 18.96 -5.98
C GLU A 96 20.15 18.10 -6.63
N ILE A 97 20.42 17.49 -7.78
CA ILE A 97 19.48 16.56 -8.43
C ILE A 97 19.18 15.37 -7.53
N THR A 98 20.18 14.80 -6.85
CA THR A 98 19.94 13.68 -5.92
C THR A 98 19.08 14.08 -4.73
N ARG A 99 19.32 15.28 -4.16
CA ARG A 99 18.49 15.85 -3.09
C ARG A 99 17.04 16.04 -3.55
N LEU A 100 16.84 16.68 -4.70
CA LEU A 100 15.51 16.94 -5.25
C LEU A 100 14.75 15.65 -5.56
N LYS A 101 15.44 14.59 -6.03
CA LYS A 101 14.82 13.27 -6.22
C LYS A 101 14.37 12.64 -4.91
N ALA A 102 15.14 12.79 -3.83
CA ALA A 102 14.76 12.29 -2.52
C ALA A 102 13.54 13.05 -1.96
N GLU A 103 13.54 14.38 -2.07
CA GLU A 103 12.40 15.22 -1.67
C GLU A 103 11.13 14.89 -2.46
N LEU A 104 11.26 14.70 -3.77
CA LEU A 104 10.14 14.30 -4.62
C LEU A 104 9.56 12.94 -4.22
N LYS A 105 10.42 11.95 -3.89
CA LYS A 105 9.96 10.64 -3.42
C LYS A 105 9.21 10.76 -2.10
N GLN A 106 9.73 11.55 -1.16
CA GLN A 106 9.09 11.77 0.14
C GLN A 106 7.71 12.45 -0.02
N GLU A 107 7.60 13.46 -0.88
CA GLU A 107 6.33 14.13 -1.11
C GLU A 107 5.32 13.22 -1.82
N GLN A 108 5.77 12.37 -2.74
CA GLN A 108 4.91 11.37 -3.37
C GLN A 108 4.38 10.34 -2.37
N GLU A 109 5.22 9.89 -1.43
CA GLU A 109 4.80 9.00 -0.33
C GLU A 109 3.77 9.70 0.56
N ALA A 110 4.02 10.95 0.97
CA ALA A 110 3.07 11.74 1.76
C ALA A 110 1.74 11.98 1.02
N GLN A 111 1.78 12.20 -0.29
CA GLN A 111 0.59 12.32 -1.12
C GLN A 111 -0.19 11.00 -1.19
N ALA A 112 0.50 9.86 -1.32
CA ALA A 112 -0.13 8.54 -1.32
C ALA A 112 -0.79 8.24 0.02
N ASP A 113 -0.13 8.55 1.14
CA ASP A 113 -0.68 8.42 2.48
C ASP A 113 -1.92 9.30 2.64
N ARG A 114 -1.86 10.56 2.19
CA ARG A 114 -3.03 11.46 2.22
C ARG A 114 -4.20 10.90 1.42
N ALA A 115 -3.94 10.38 0.23
CA ALA A 115 -4.98 9.76 -0.59
C ALA A 115 -5.59 8.54 0.12
N ALA A 116 -4.76 7.71 0.76
CA ALA A 116 -5.25 6.58 1.57
C ALA A 116 -6.13 7.05 2.73
N TYR A 117 -5.70 8.09 3.47
CA TYR A 117 -6.52 8.68 4.55
C TYR A 117 -7.83 9.27 4.03
N ASP A 118 -7.81 9.94 2.88
CA ASP A 118 -9.02 10.50 2.27
C ASP A 118 -9.99 9.37 1.87
N THR A 119 -9.51 8.27 1.31
CA THR A 119 -10.36 7.10 1.00
C THR A 119 -10.95 6.47 2.26
N ALA A 120 -10.15 6.28 3.30
CA ALA A 120 -10.62 5.77 4.59
C ALA A 120 -11.65 6.71 5.23
N ALA A 121 -11.42 8.03 5.16
CA ALA A 121 -12.36 9.04 5.65
C ALA A 121 -13.70 8.99 4.90
N LEU A 122 -13.69 8.83 3.57
CA LEU A 122 -14.90 8.66 2.78
C LEU A 122 -15.66 7.38 3.14
N ASP A 123 -14.97 6.27 3.36
CA ASP A 123 -15.60 5.01 3.75
C ASP A 123 -16.17 5.06 5.18
N ILE A 124 -15.46 5.71 6.10
CA ILE A 124 -16.00 6.04 7.42
C ILE A 124 -17.24 6.93 7.27
N GLN A 125 -17.21 7.94 6.39
CA GLN A 125 -18.35 8.83 6.18
C GLN A 125 -19.58 8.11 5.58
N LYS A 126 -19.38 7.10 4.72
CA LYS A 126 -20.48 6.27 4.19
C LYS A 126 -21.12 5.39 5.26
N THR A 127 -20.32 4.82 6.16
CA THR A 127 -20.75 3.83 7.17
C THR A 127 -21.15 4.47 8.49
N ALA A 128 -20.69 5.69 8.78
CA ALA A 128 -21.00 6.40 10.01
C ALA A 128 -22.49 6.78 10.07
N PRO A 129 -23.20 6.46 11.17
CA PRO A 129 -24.59 6.86 11.30
C PRO A 129 -24.69 8.39 11.41
N ARG A 130 -25.74 8.94 10.78
CA ARG A 130 -26.03 10.38 10.71
C ARG A 130 -26.17 10.98 12.12
N SER A 131 -25.09 11.55 12.67
CA SER A 131 -25.01 12.22 13.98
C SER A 131 -25.16 11.31 15.21
N THR A 132 -24.25 11.53 16.17
CA THR A 132 -24.31 10.95 17.53
C THR A 132 -25.64 11.23 18.22
N LYS A 133 -26.29 12.36 17.92
CA LYS A 133 -27.60 12.70 18.51
C LYS A 133 -28.71 11.78 18.00
N ALA A 134 -28.74 11.48 16.71
CA ALA A 134 -29.75 10.58 16.16
C ALA A 134 -29.55 9.14 16.66
N GLN A 135 -28.31 8.68 16.78
CA GLN A 135 -28.00 7.37 17.37
C GLN A 135 -28.50 7.27 18.81
N LYS A 136 -28.29 8.30 19.63
CA LYS A 136 -28.78 8.33 21.01
C LYS A 136 -30.31 8.22 21.09
N VAL A 137 -31.03 8.86 20.16
CA VAL A 137 -32.49 8.75 20.08
C VAL A 137 -32.92 7.34 19.69
N VAL A 138 -32.29 6.73 18.68
CA VAL A 138 -32.59 5.35 18.27
C VAL A 138 -32.29 4.36 19.40
N ILE A 139 -31.16 4.50 20.09
CA ILE A 139 -30.80 3.66 21.23
C ILE A 139 -31.80 3.83 22.38
N ALA A 140 -32.23 5.06 22.67
CA ALA A 140 -33.23 5.31 23.70
C ALA A 140 -34.57 4.63 23.38
N LYS A 141 -35.03 4.73 22.12
CA LYS A 141 -36.26 4.08 21.65
C LYS A 141 -36.17 2.56 21.74
N LEU A 142 -35.07 1.96 21.29
CA LEU A 142 -34.86 0.51 21.39
C LEU A 142 -34.82 0.03 22.85
N ARG A 143 -34.26 0.82 23.77
CA ARG A 143 -34.27 0.50 25.21
C ARG A 143 -35.66 0.54 25.80
N GLU A 144 -36.48 1.50 25.40
CA GLU A 144 -37.88 1.59 25.80
C GLU A 144 -38.69 0.39 25.30
N GLU A 145 -38.51 0.02 24.02
CA GLU A 145 -39.16 -1.16 23.43
C GLU A 145 -38.73 -2.47 24.12
N VAL A 146 -37.45 -2.63 24.47
CA VAL A 146 -36.97 -3.78 25.26
C VAL A 146 -37.61 -3.81 26.64
N ALA A 147 -37.70 -2.66 27.32
CA ALA A 147 -38.32 -2.60 28.65
C ALA A 147 -39.81 -2.96 28.62
N GLU A 148 -40.53 -2.54 27.58
CA GLU A 148 -41.93 -2.91 27.38
C GLU A 148 -42.07 -4.42 27.11
N LEU A 149 -41.25 -4.99 26.22
CA LEU A 149 -41.24 -6.43 25.95
C LEU A 149 -40.91 -7.27 27.19
N GLU A 150 -40.00 -6.79 28.05
CA GLU A 150 -39.70 -7.44 29.33
C GLU A 150 -40.90 -7.41 30.27
N ARG A 151 -41.66 -6.30 30.30
CA ARG A 151 -42.89 -6.16 31.07
C ARG A 151 -43.98 -7.08 30.54
N GLU A 152 -44.20 -7.11 29.25
CA GLU A 152 -45.16 -8.01 28.59
C GLU A 152 -44.80 -9.48 28.86
N LYS A 153 -43.51 -9.84 28.75
CA LYS A 153 -43.02 -11.17 29.10
C LYS A 153 -43.31 -11.52 30.56
N ALA A 154 -43.12 -10.59 31.49
CA ALA A 154 -43.43 -10.81 32.89
C ALA A 154 -44.93 -11.06 33.11
N MET A 155 -45.82 -10.27 32.49
CA MET A 155 -47.27 -10.49 32.55
C MET A 155 -47.68 -11.83 31.91
N HIS A 156 -47.08 -12.20 30.78
CA HIS A 156 -47.33 -13.50 30.15
C HIS A 156 -46.86 -14.65 31.03
N SER A 157 -45.71 -14.50 31.71
CA SER A 157 -45.23 -15.49 32.67
C SER A 157 -46.19 -15.65 33.86
N GLU A 158 -46.71 -14.55 34.40
CA GLU A 158 -47.67 -14.57 35.51
C GLU A 158 -49.00 -15.23 35.08
N THR A 159 -49.58 -14.80 33.96
CA THR A 159 -50.82 -15.40 33.44
C THR A 159 -50.64 -16.88 33.11
N TRP A 160 -49.47 -17.29 32.62
CA TRP A 160 -49.14 -18.69 32.42
C TRP A 160 -49.08 -19.48 33.74
N GLN A 161 -48.47 -18.93 34.79
CA GLN A 161 -48.45 -19.56 36.12
C GLN A 161 -49.85 -19.73 36.70
N VAL A 162 -50.71 -18.71 36.58
CA VAL A 162 -52.11 -18.79 37.04
C VAL A 162 -52.86 -19.88 36.26
N ARG A 163 -52.71 -19.93 34.93
CA ARG A 163 -53.34 -20.98 34.11
C ARG A 163 -52.82 -22.36 34.47
N LYS A 164 -51.53 -22.50 34.72
CA LYS A 164 -50.92 -23.77 35.15
C LYS A 164 -51.49 -24.23 36.49
N SER A 165 -51.59 -23.34 37.46
CA SER A 165 -52.20 -23.64 38.76
C SER A 165 -53.68 -24.00 38.65
N GLY A 166 -54.44 -23.28 37.81
CA GLY A 166 -55.85 -23.62 37.53
C GLY A 166 -56.01 -24.98 36.85
N PHE A 167 -55.09 -25.34 35.95
CA PHE A 167 -55.06 -26.67 35.34
C PHE A 167 -54.68 -27.76 36.35
N GLU A 168 -53.74 -27.48 37.25
CA GLU A 168 -53.37 -28.38 38.36
C GLU A 168 -54.58 -28.65 39.29
N ASP A 169 -55.37 -27.61 39.65
CA ASP A 169 -56.63 -27.78 40.43
C ASP A 169 -57.68 -28.61 39.68
N ILE A 170 -57.88 -28.36 38.37
CA ILE A 170 -58.81 -29.17 37.56
C ILE A 170 -58.37 -30.64 37.51
N MET A 171 -57.07 -30.89 37.35
CA MET A 171 -56.51 -32.25 37.35
C MET A 171 -56.70 -32.93 38.71
N GLU A 172 -56.53 -32.22 39.81
CA GLU A 172 -56.78 -32.74 41.16
C GLU A 172 -58.26 -33.12 41.34
N ARG A 173 -59.18 -32.25 40.93
CA ARG A 173 -60.62 -32.53 40.97
C ARG A 173 -61.03 -33.68 40.06
N LEU A 174 -60.44 -33.81 38.88
CA LEU A 174 -60.64 -34.96 37.99
C LEU A 174 -60.16 -36.26 38.62
N ALA A 175 -59.01 -36.24 39.30
CA ALA A 175 -58.50 -37.40 40.01
C ALA A 175 -59.41 -37.80 41.18
N LEU A 176 -59.95 -36.82 41.93
CA LEU A 176 -60.94 -37.06 42.98
C LEU A 176 -62.24 -37.65 42.40
N LEU A 177 -62.75 -37.10 41.29
CA LEU A 177 -63.94 -37.62 40.61
C LEU A 177 -63.70 -39.03 40.08
N GLN A 178 -62.53 -39.32 39.49
CA GLN A 178 -62.18 -40.69 39.09
C GLN A 178 -62.13 -41.64 40.29
N LYS A 179 -61.65 -41.18 41.45
CA LYS A 179 -61.66 -41.95 42.69
C LYS A 179 -63.08 -42.19 43.21
N GLU A 180 -63.96 -41.19 43.14
CA GLU A 180 -65.37 -41.32 43.51
C GLU A 180 -66.11 -42.26 42.57
N ILE A 181 -65.95 -42.10 41.25
CA ILE A 181 -66.54 -42.99 40.24
C ILE A 181 -66.00 -44.43 40.38
N SER A 182 -64.71 -44.61 40.62
CA SER A 182 -64.15 -45.96 40.85
C SER A 182 -64.58 -46.56 42.19
N GLY A 183 -64.79 -45.73 43.22
CA GLY A 183 -65.39 -46.13 44.49
C GLY A 183 -66.86 -46.53 44.33
N GLU A 184 -67.68 -45.70 43.69
CA GLU A 184 -69.08 -45.99 43.36
C GLU A 184 -69.19 -47.20 42.44
N LYS A 185 -68.30 -47.36 41.46
CA LYS A 185 -68.26 -48.55 40.59
C LYS A 185 -67.85 -49.80 41.37
N ALA A 186 -66.92 -49.70 42.31
CA ALA A 186 -66.54 -50.83 43.17
C ALA A 186 -67.67 -51.19 44.15
N ASP A 187 -68.39 -50.20 44.69
CA ASP A 187 -69.57 -50.42 45.54
C ASP A 187 -70.77 -50.94 44.74
N ALA A 188 -70.93 -50.51 43.48
CA ALA A 188 -71.91 -51.03 42.55
C ALA A 188 -71.55 -52.46 42.09
N GLU A 189 -70.27 -52.76 41.81
CA GLU A 189 -69.81 -54.12 41.54
C GLU A 189 -69.95 -55.01 42.79
N LEU A 190 -69.79 -54.49 44.02
CA LEU A 190 -70.05 -55.25 45.25
C LEU A 190 -71.55 -55.46 45.49
N ARG A 191 -72.39 -54.55 45.00
CA ARG A 191 -73.85 -54.60 45.10
C ARG A 191 -74.47 -55.49 44.02
N ASP A 192 -73.99 -55.43 42.79
CA ASP A 192 -74.31 -56.38 41.72
C ASP A 192 -73.71 -57.75 42.01
N ALA A 193 -72.50 -57.86 42.58
CA ALA A 193 -71.98 -59.15 43.05
C ALA A 193 -72.74 -59.71 44.27
N ALA A 194 -73.58 -58.90 44.94
CA ALA A 194 -74.50 -59.36 45.97
C ALA A 194 -75.91 -59.67 45.44
N GLU A 195 -76.22 -59.29 44.19
CA GLU A 195 -77.56 -59.43 43.59
C GLU A 195 -77.58 -60.21 42.26
N ASP A 196 -76.43 -60.61 41.71
CA ASP A 196 -76.31 -61.41 40.48
C ASP A 196 -75.68 -62.78 40.76
N SER A 197 -76.53 -63.64 41.34
CA SER A 197 -76.44 -65.09 41.36
C SER A 197 -77.73 -65.60 40.69
N GLU A 198 -77.59 -66.08 39.44
CA GLU A 198 -78.59 -66.79 38.61
C GLU A 198 -79.56 -65.87 37.81
N GLU A 199 -79.79 -65.97 36.50
CA GLU A 199 -79.41 -66.91 35.43
C GLU A 199 -79.79 -66.30 34.05
N ASP A 200 -78.90 -66.50 33.06
CA ASP A 200 -79.01 -66.80 31.61
C ASP A 200 -80.17 -66.37 30.64
N GLU A 201 -79.67 -65.94 29.46
CA GLU A 201 -80.00 -66.30 28.06
C GLU A 201 -81.19 -65.75 27.22
N GLU A 202 -80.75 -65.24 26.05
CA GLU A 202 -81.31 -65.22 24.67
C GLU A 202 -82.44 -64.26 24.21
N GLY A 203 -82.21 -63.62 23.03
CA GLY A 203 -83.32 -63.09 22.21
C GLY A 203 -83.12 -61.96 21.18
N ALA A 204 -82.15 -62.05 20.26
CA ALA A 204 -82.24 -61.70 18.82
C ALA A 204 -82.96 -60.40 18.25
N VAL A 205 -82.15 -59.49 17.66
CA VAL A 205 -82.24 -58.69 16.36
C VAL A 205 -83.51 -57.87 15.97
N PRO A 206 -83.46 -56.78 15.14
CA PRO A 206 -82.49 -56.47 14.07
C PRO A 206 -82.04 -55.00 13.85
N SER A 207 -81.05 -54.89 12.95
CA SER A 207 -80.46 -53.70 12.33
C SER A 207 -81.42 -52.90 11.43
N GLN A 208 -81.42 -51.56 11.56
CA GLN A 208 -81.80 -50.64 10.49
C GLN A 208 -80.89 -49.38 10.46
N THR A 209 -80.27 -49.22 9.29
CA THR A 209 -79.56 -48.06 8.75
C THR A 209 -80.46 -46.82 8.64
N ILE A 210 -79.92 -45.60 8.79
CA ILE A 210 -80.08 -44.40 7.91
C ILE A 210 -79.30 -43.18 8.48
N ARG A 211 -78.15 -42.90 7.85
CA ARG A 211 -77.71 -41.66 7.15
C ARG A 211 -77.40 -40.32 7.92
N PRO A 212 -76.26 -39.65 7.60
CA PRO A 212 -75.90 -38.27 8.01
C PRO A 212 -76.42 -37.20 7.02
N PRO A 213 -76.55 -35.88 7.35
CA PRO A 213 -75.43 -34.89 7.25
C PRO A 213 -75.53 -33.71 8.28
N SER A 214 -74.49 -32.96 8.62
CA SER A 214 -74.01 -31.78 7.85
C SER A 214 -72.90 -31.04 8.62
N GLU A 215 -71.86 -30.60 7.91
CA GLU A 215 -70.92 -29.55 8.35
C GLU A 215 -71.59 -28.17 8.28
N PRO A 216 -71.02 -27.12 8.93
CA PRO A 216 -70.09 -26.30 8.17
C PRO A 216 -68.79 -25.93 8.92
N ALA A 217 -67.70 -26.05 8.17
CA ALA A 217 -66.52 -25.19 8.07
C ALA A 217 -66.24 -24.14 9.16
N HIS A 218 -65.06 -24.24 9.77
CA HIS A 218 -64.15 -23.10 9.85
C HIS A 218 -62.71 -23.53 9.57
N SER A 219 -62.17 -22.92 8.51
CA SER A 219 -60.84 -23.08 7.95
C SER A 219 -59.76 -22.61 8.93
N THR A 220 -58.79 -23.47 9.23
CA THR A 220 -57.45 -23.05 9.66
C THR A 220 -56.56 -23.00 8.43
N GLU A 221 -56.34 -21.80 7.91
CA GLU A 221 -55.32 -21.56 6.90
C GLU A 221 -53.94 -21.73 7.55
N PHE A 222 -53.29 -22.83 7.17
CA PHE A 222 -51.85 -23.01 7.24
C PHE A 222 -51.27 -22.31 6.01
N VAL A 223 -50.53 -21.22 6.20
CA VAL A 223 -49.79 -20.57 5.12
C VAL A 223 -48.32 -20.89 5.30
N ASP A 224 -47.81 -21.69 4.36
CA ASP A 224 -46.40 -21.97 4.14
C ASP A 224 -45.63 -20.67 3.89
N VAL A 225 -44.55 -20.45 4.66
CA VAL A 225 -43.53 -19.46 4.31
C VAL A 225 -42.31 -20.20 3.78
N GLU A 226 -42.07 -19.96 2.49
CA GLU A 226 -40.94 -20.45 1.72
C GLU A 226 -39.59 -20.21 2.42
N ASN A 227 -38.87 -21.32 2.56
CA ASN A 227 -37.48 -21.37 2.97
C ASN A 227 -36.58 -20.98 1.78
N LYS A 228 -35.92 -19.82 1.83
CA LYS A 228 -34.80 -19.49 0.93
C LYS A 228 -33.49 -19.41 1.70
N LYS A 229 -32.61 -20.35 1.34
CA LYS A 229 -31.18 -20.44 1.68
C LYS A 229 -30.43 -19.16 1.31
N SER A 230 -29.47 -18.77 2.14
CA SER A 230 -28.17 -18.26 1.69
C SER A 230 -27.13 -18.33 2.82
N ASP A 231 -26.40 -19.43 2.79
CA ASP A 231 -24.95 -19.58 2.90
C ASP A 231 -24.17 -18.81 3.97
N GLN A 232 -23.77 -19.62 4.95
CA GLN A 232 -22.68 -19.47 5.88
C GLN A 232 -21.33 -19.47 5.13
N THR A 233 -20.50 -18.44 5.32
CA THR A 233 -19.06 -18.51 5.01
C THR A 233 -18.26 -18.12 6.25
N THR A 234 -17.74 -19.16 6.90
CA THR A 234 -16.47 -19.28 7.60
C THR A 234 -15.63 -18.00 7.77
N ILE A 235 -15.56 -17.50 9.01
CA ILE A 235 -14.43 -16.68 9.46
C ILE A 235 -13.51 -17.61 10.25
N MET A 236 -12.38 -17.96 9.64
CA MET A 236 -11.27 -18.59 10.36
C MET A 236 -10.69 -17.57 11.34
N SER A 237 -10.64 -18.00 12.59
CA SER A 237 -9.87 -17.38 13.65
C SER A 237 -8.40 -17.75 13.45
N GLU A 238 -7.58 -16.77 13.12
CA GLU A 238 -6.13 -16.91 13.20
C GLU A 238 -5.62 -15.97 14.30
N ASN A 239 -5.53 -16.56 15.49
CA ASN A 239 -4.70 -16.10 16.58
C ASN A 239 -3.24 -16.16 16.11
N VAL A 240 -2.58 -15.01 15.95
CA VAL A 240 -1.11 -14.96 15.96
C VAL A 240 -0.67 -14.19 17.20
N TYR A 241 -0.03 -14.96 18.06
CA TYR A 241 0.68 -14.59 19.26
C TYR A 241 1.54 -13.35 19.09
N GLY A 242 1.55 -12.51 20.12
CA GLY A 242 2.59 -11.53 20.34
C GLY A 242 3.96 -12.21 20.45
N GLN A 243 4.95 -11.56 19.84
CA GLN A 243 6.33 -11.69 20.26
C GLN A 243 6.84 -10.31 20.66
N GLU A 244 7.10 -10.22 21.95
CA GLU A 244 8.03 -9.30 22.58
C GLU A 244 9.38 -9.38 21.85
N ALA A 245 9.86 -8.24 21.35
CA ALA A 245 11.27 -8.06 21.04
C ALA A 245 11.75 -6.83 21.82
N GLN A 246 12.60 -7.16 22.78
CA GLN A 246 13.22 -6.33 23.80
C GLN A 246 13.91 -5.10 23.22
N GLY A 247 13.78 -3.98 23.93
CA GLY A 247 14.79 -2.94 23.89
C GLY A 247 15.99 -3.38 24.74
N GLU A 248 17.19 -3.04 24.27
CA GLU A 248 18.39 -2.87 25.09
C GLU A 248 19.30 -1.80 24.44
N PRO A 249 20.21 -1.19 25.23
CA PRO A 249 20.35 0.26 25.26
C PRO A 249 21.57 0.82 24.51
N MET A 250 21.54 2.16 24.44
CA MET A 250 22.65 3.07 24.19
C MET A 250 23.96 2.63 24.86
N ASP A 251 25.05 2.65 24.09
CA ASP A 251 26.40 2.76 24.64
C ASP A 251 27.02 4.07 24.14
N THR A 252 27.21 4.97 25.10
CA THR A 252 27.99 6.20 24.99
C THR A 252 29.40 5.91 25.47
N THR A 253 30.40 6.01 24.61
CA THR A 253 31.74 6.56 24.90
C THR A 253 32.41 6.93 23.57
#